data_AF-A0AAI8X4R4-F1
#
_entry.id   AF-A0AAI8X4R4-F1
#
_cell.length_a   1.000
_cell.length_b   1.000
_cell.length_c   1.000
_cell.angle_alpha   90.00
_cell.angle_beta   90.00
_cell.angle_gamma   90.00
#
_symmetry.space_group_name_H-M   'P 1'
#
loop_
_entity.id
_entity.type
_entity.pdbx_description
1 polymer ?
#
loop_
_entity_poly.entity_id
_entity_poly.type
_entity_poly.pdbx_seq_one_letter_code
_entity_poly.pdbx_strand_id
1 'polypeptide(L)'
;MAAKKPIVLAASRNEPELQPAALRDPALLLVSDWQMARYISLLLCRVQQRLESQIMVNPGIQGLTADPPTRVQDQKAHTPRGPRDYAVAREAEVFAMTEALKLQDSIPEVAATSLIGVIAKLEMIVGADRDIGDPTDFPWPHITSALRDLKAIAGDLPVGRWSRERTRSDVAKHWESAVKLVAALEEEGAAEHRDDLTVF
;
A
#
# COMPACT_ATOMS: atom_id res chain seq x y z
N MET A 1 -8.62 64.91 -31.26
CA MET A 1 -7.83 63.67 -31.40
C MET A 1 -7.91 62.91 -30.08
N ALA A 2 -8.71 61.85 -30.00
CA ALA A 2 -8.94 61.09 -28.78
C ALA A 2 -7.92 59.95 -28.67
N ALA A 3 -7.11 59.94 -27.60
CA ALA A 3 -6.15 58.90 -27.32
C ALA A 3 -6.87 57.63 -26.79
N LYS A 4 -6.86 56.57 -27.60
CA LYS A 4 -7.28 55.22 -27.17
C LYS A 4 -6.27 54.68 -26.14
N LYS A 5 -6.72 54.40 -24.92
CA LYS A 5 -5.99 53.52 -23.99
C LYS A 5 -6.27 52.06 -24.35
N PRO A 6 -5.28 51.16 -24.36
CA PRO A 6 -5.55 49.74 -24.50
C PRO A 6 -6.04 49.18 -23.17
N ILE A 7 -7.17 48.48 -23.21
CA ILE A 7 -7.65 47.61 -22.13
C ILE A 7 -6.81 46.34 -22.18
N VAL A 8 -5.95 46.15 -21.19
CA VAL A 8 -5.27 44.87 -20.95
C VAL A 8 -6.23 44.02 -20.13
N LEU A 9 -6.86 43.05 -20.80
CA LEU A 9 -7.67 42.02 -20.15
C LEU A 9 -6.69 41.04 -19.47
N ALA A 10 -6.41 41.26 -18.19
CA ALA A 10 -5.69 40.30 -17.37
C ALA A 10 -6.59 39.07 -17.17
N ALA A 11 -6.28 37.99 -17.87
CA ALA A 11 -6.83 36.67 -17.56
C ALA A 11 -6.29 36.25 -16.19
N SER A 12 -7.13 36.37 -15.15
CA SER A 12 -6.88 35.80 -13.84
C SER A 12 -6.86 34.28 -13.99
N ARG A 13 -5.67 33.70 -14.16
CA ARG A 13 -5.45 32.27 -13.88
C ARG A 13 -5.65 32.09 -12.37
N ASN A 14 -6.88 31.81 -11.98
CA ASN A 14 -7.15 31.24 -10.67
C ASN A 14 -6.68 29.79 -10.75
N GLU A 15 -5.43 29.54 -10.36
CA GLU A 15 -5.05 28.22 -9.88
C GLU A 15 -6.02 27.87 -8.74
N PRO A 16 -6.72 26.72 -8.78
CA PRO A 16 -7.64 26.36 -7.71
C PRO A 16 -6.80 25.96 -6.49
N GLU A 17 -6.42 26.95 -5.69
CA GLU A 17 -5.84 26.71 -4.38
C GLU A 17 -6.93 26.03 -3.54
N LEU A 18 -6.81 24.70 -3.41
CA LEU A 18 -7.77 23.87 -2.71
C LEU A 18 -7.95 24.44 -1.29
N GLN A 19 -9.17 24.87 -0.95
CA GLN A 19 -9.40 25.56 0.32
C GLN A 19 -8.95 24.69 1.50
N PRO A 20 -8.31 25.26 2.55
CA PRO A 20 -7.79 24.51 3.69
C PRO A 20 -8.87 23.74 4.47
N ALA A 21 -10.14 24.11 4.32
CA ALA A 21 -11.28 23.35 4.84
C ALA A 21 -11.51 22.04 4.08
N ALA A 22 -11.31 22.01 2.76
CA ALA A 22 -11.42 20.80 1.94
C ALA A 22 -10.29 19.80 2.24
N LEU A 23 -9.10 20.29 2.62
CA LEU A 23 -7.99 19.47 3.13
C LEU A 23 -8.28 18.81 4.49
N ARG A 24 -9.32 19.27 5.22
CA ARG A 24 -9.77 18.70 6.50
C ARG A 24 -11.01 17.81 6.34
N ASP A 25 -11.41 17.53 5.10
CA ASP A 25 -12.53 16.64 4.83
C ASP A 25 -12.22 15.23 5.37
N PRO A 26 -13.08 14.65 6.23
CA PRO A 26 -12.78 13.36 6.85
C PRO A 26 -12.74 12.21 5.84
N ALA A 27 -13.49 12.29 4.73
CA ALA A 27 -13.41 11.29 3.67
C ALA A 27 -12.07 11.38 2.92
N LEU A 28 -11.56 12.60 2.71
CA LEU A 28 -10.24 12.79 2.10
C LEU A 28 -9.10 12.23 2.99
N LEU A 29 -9.18 12.45 4.30
CA LEU A 29 -8.21 11.91 5.27
C LEU A 29 -8.24 10.38 5.29
N LEU A 30 -9.43 9.78 5.39
CA LEU A 30 -9.59 8.32 5.37
C LEU A 30 -9.00 7.70 4.11
N VAL A 31 -9.27 8.30 2.94
CA VAL A 31 -8.77 7.81 1.66
C VAL A 31 -7.25 7.97 1.55
N SER A 32 -6.68 9.06 2.07
CA SER A 32 -5.22 9.21 2.14
C SER A 32 -4.57 8.09 2.98
N ASP A 33 -5.17 7.74 4.12
CA ASP A 33 -4.66 6.66 4.96
C ASP A 33 -4.84 5.29 4.30
N TRP A 34 -5.97 5.06 3.61
CA TRP A 34 -6.20 3.85 2.83
C TRP A 34 -5.18 3.68 1.70
N GLN A 35 -4.92 4.75 0.94
CA GLN A 35 -3.93 4.76 -0.13
C GLN A 35 -2.53 4.43 0.41
N MET A 36 -2.17 4.96 1.58
CA MET A 36 -0.92 4.62 2.24
C MET A 36 -0.88 3.14 2.62
N ALA A 37 -1.87 2.64 3.36
CA ALA A 37 -1.91 1.24 3.82
C ALA A 37 -1.80 0.28 2.62
N ARG A 38 -2.53 0.56 1.53
CA ARG A 38 -2.45 -0.20 0.29
C ARG A 38 -1.06 -0.12 -0.36
N TYR A 39 -0.46 1.07 -0.40
CA TYR A 39 0.91 1.23 -0.92
C TYR A 39 1.93 0.42 -0.11
N ILE A 40 1.81 0.42 1.22
CA ILE A 40 2.67 -0.39 2.10
C ILE A 40 2.45 -1.89 1.85
N SER A 41 1.21 -2.34 1.73
CA SER A 41 0.87 -3.72 1.35
C SER A 41 1.58 -4.12 0.05
N LEU A 42 1.49 -3.32 -1.02
CA LEU A 42 2.16 -3.59 -2.28
C LEU A 42 3.69 -3.62 -2.18
N LEU A 43 4.29 -2.78 -1.33
CA LEU A 43 5.74 -2.82 -1.07
C LEU A 43 6.15 -4.11 -0.36
N LEU A 44 5.39 -4.53 0.65
CA LEU A 44 5.65 -5.74 1.42
C LEU A 44 5.43 -7.00 0.57
N CYS A 45 4.38 -7.03 -0.26
CA CYS A 45 4.15 -8.06 -1.26
C CYS A 45 5.38 -8.26 -2.15
N ARG A 46 5.99 -7.18 -2.66
CA ARG A 46 7.23 -7.28 -3.44
C ARG A 46 8.41 -7.83 -2.65
N VAL A 47 8.49 -7.57 -1.35
CA VAL A 47 9.51 -8.16 -0.47
C VAL A 47 9.25 -9.65 -0.29
N GLN A 48 8.00 -10.03 0.00
CA GLN A 48 7.55 -11.41 0.12
C GLN A 48 7.81 -12.21 -1.15
N GLN A 49 7.37 -11.75 -2.33
CA GLN A 49 7.63 -12.40 -3.63
C GLN A 49 9.12 -12.59 -3.94
N ARG A 50 9.98 -11.63 -3.53
CA ARG A 50 11.44 -11.77 -3.70
C ARG A 50 11.99 -12.88 -2.81
N LEU A 51 11.51 -13.00 -1.58
CA LEU A 51 11.91 -14.06 -0.65
C LEU A 51 11.39 -15.42 -1.13
N GLU A 52 10.15 -15.50 -1.62
CA GLU A 52 9.60 -16.72 -2.25
C GLU A 52 10.48 -17.19 -3.41
N SER A 53 10.84 -16.26 -4.31
CA SER A 53 11.72 -16.58 -5.44
C SER A 53 13.06 -17.16 -4.98
N GLN A 54 13.61 -16.68 -3.86
CA GLN A 54 14.88 -17.17 -3.33
C GLN A 54 14.77 -18.52 -2.64
N ILE A 55 13.62 -18.82 -2.03
CA ILE A 55 13.32 -20.14 -1.46
C ILE A 55 13.07 -21.17 -2.57
N MET A 56 12.38 -20.78 -3.65
CA MET A 56 12.07 -21.64 -4.79
C MET A 56 13.25 -21.90 -5.72
N VAL A 57 14.23 -20.98 -5.79
CA VAL A 57 15.51 -21.23 -6.48
C VAL A 57 16.30 -22.26 -5.68
N ASN A 58 16.02 -23.52 -6.00
CA ASN A 58 16.61 -24.72 -5.45
C ASN A 58 18.16 -24.62 -5.45
N PRO A 59 18.87 -24.87 -4.33
CA PRO A 59 20.32 -25.07 -4.33
C PRO A 59 20.77 -26.32 -5.11
N GLY A 60 19.82 -27.12 -5.63
CA GLY A 60 20.02 -28.33 -6.42
C GLY A 60 20.57 -28.16 -7.85
N ILE A 61 21.20 -27.03 -8.19
CA ILE A 61 22.18 -26.97 -9.29
C ILE A 61 23.56 -26.71 -8.68
N GLN A 62 24.01 -27.64 -7.84
CA GLN A 62 25.43 -27.83 -7.53
C GLN A 62 25.93 -28.97 -8.41
N GLY A 63 26.05 -28.68 -9.70
CA GLY A 63 26.55 -29.62 -10.69
C GLY A 63 26.89 -28.83 -11.94
N LEU A 64 28.18 -28.83 -12.28
CA LEU A 64 28.79 -28.26 -13.49
C LEU A 64 29.41 -26.86 -13.39
N THR A 65 30.11 -26.52 -12.31
CA THR A 65 31.41 -25.80 -12.43
C THR A 65 32.29 -26.21 -11.25
N ALA A 66 33.25 -27.10 -11.51
CA ALA A 66 34.31 -27.40 -10.56
C ALA A 66 35.30 -26.23 -10.49
N ASP A 67 35.53 -25.69 -9.29
CA ASP A 67 36.87 -25.44 -8.73
C ASP A 67 36.78 -24.95 -7.26
N PRO A 68 37.60 -25.45 -6.31
CA PRO A 68 37.67 -24.97 -4.92
C PRO A 68 38.99 -24.21 -4.64
N PRO A 69 39.22 -23.62 -3.44
CA PRO A 69 38.61 -22.36 -3.01
C PRO A 69 39.67 -21.33 -2.54
N THR A 70 39.53 -20.05 -2.89
CA THR A 70 40.26 -18.98 -2.19
C THR A 70 39.30 -18.18 -1.33
N ARG A 71 39.36 -18.46 -0.03
CA ARG A 71 38.67 -17.73 1.04
C ARG A 71 39.04 -16.25 1.03
N VAL A 72 38.04 -15.39 0.89
CA VAL A 72 38.08 -14.03 1.44
C VAL A 72 36.94 -13.95 2.44
N GLN A 73 37.29 -13.64 3.68
CA GLN A 73 36.41 -13.63 4.84
C GLN A 73 35.19 -12.74 4.63
N ASP A 74 34.04 -13.39 4.77
CA ASP A 74 32.70 -12.83 4.68
C ASP A 74 32.54 -11.61 5.58
N GLN A 75 32.18 -10.50 4.93
CA GLN A 75 31.59 -9.37 5.60
C GLN A 75 30.29 -9.83 6.25
N LYS A 76 30.23 -9.60 7.56
CA LYS A 76 29.08 -9.74 8.44
C LYS A 76 27.93 -8.83 7.97
N ALA A 77 27.20 -9.25 6.93
CA ALA A 77 25.91 -8.69 6.57
C ALA A 77 24.85 -9.75 6.89
N HIS A 78 24.01 -9.47 7.89
CA HIS A 78 22.85 -10.29 8.24
C HIS A 78 22.04 -10.64 6.98
N THR A 79 22.22 -11.85 6.48
CA THR A 79 21.23 -12.52 5.63
C THR A 79 20.80 -13.78 6.34
N PRO A 80 19.95 -13.69 7.38
CA PRO A 80 18.90 -14.68 7.44
C PRO A 80 18.03 -14.41 6.20
N ARG A 81 18.06 -15.35 5.26
CA ARG A 81 17.21 -15.39 4.07
C ARG A 81 16.58 -16.77 4.06
N GLY A 82 15.79 -17.04 5.09
CA GLY A 82 15.21 -18.36 5.36
C GLY A 82 13.68 -18.34 5.35
N PRO A 83 13.05 -19.51 5.55
CA PRO A 83 11.59 -19.65 5.63
C PRO A 83 10.93 -18.70 6.63
N ARG A 84 11.64 -18.37 7.72
CA ARG A 84 11.19 -17.43 8.75
C ARG A 84 11.05 -16.00 8.23
N ASP A 85 12.02 -15.50 7.47
CA ASP A 85 11.96 -14.13 6.95
C ASP A 85 10.86 -13.98 5.91
N TYR A 86 10.63 -15.04 5.12
CA TYR A 86 9.49 -15.13 4.23
C TYR A 86 8.16 -15.09 5.00
N ALA A 87 8.02 -15.90 6.07
CA ALA A 87 6.82 -15.90 6.90
C ALA A 87 6.56 -14.51 7.51
N VAL A 88 7.60 -13.84 8.03
CA VAL A 88 7.48 -12.46 8.54
C VAL A 88 7.04 -11.49 7.45
N ALA A 89 7.63 -11.56 6.25
CA ALA A 89 7.25 -10.67 5.15
C ALA A 89 5.79 -10.90 4.69
N ARG A 90 5.35 -12.17 4.62
CA ARG A 90 3.98 -12.57 4.31
C ARG A 90 3.00 -12.02 5.34
N GLU A 91 3.27 -12.20 6.64
CA GLU A 91 2.38 -11.68 7.68
C GLU A 91 2.38 -10.14 7.72
N ALA A 92 3.51 -9.50 7.45
CA ALA A 92 3.58 -8.04 7.39
C ALA A 92 2.71 -7.48 6.25
N GLU A 93 2.74 -8.11 5.08
CA GLU A 93 1.84 -7.79 3.96
C GLU A 93 0.37 -7.96 4.37
N VAL A 94 0.02 -9.10 4.98
CA VAL A 94 -1.35 -9.37 5.44
C VAL A 94 -1.81 -8.30 6.42
N PHE A 95 -0.98 -7.89 7.38
CA PHE A 95 -1.32 -6.80 8.29
C PHE A 95 -1.58 -5.47 7.55
N ALA A 96 -0.71 -5.09 6.62
CA ALA A 96 -0.89 -3.86 5.86
C ALA A 96 -2.15 -3.89 4.98
N MET A 97 -2.41 -5.02 4.32
CA MET A 97 -3.62 -5.22 3.52
C MET A 97 -4.88 -5.20 4.38
N THR A 98 -4.83 -5.83 5.56
CA THR A 98 -5.94 -5.84 6.52
C THR A 98 -6.28 -4.43 7.00
N GLU A 99 -5.27 -3.61 7.28
CA GLU A 99 -5.53 -2.20 7.63
C GLU A 99 -6.16 -1.43 6.46
N ALA A 100 -5.72 -1.67 5.22
CA ALA A 100 -6.37 -1.08 4.05
C ALA A 100 -7.84 -1.52 3.94
N LEU A 101 -8.14 -2.81 4.13
CA LEU A 101 -9.52 -3.30 4.10
C LEU A 101 -10.39 -2.67 5.20
N LYS A 102 -9.89 -2.54 6.43
CA LYS A 102 -10.63 -1.87 7.53
C LYS A 102 -10.96 -0.41 7.19
N LEU A 103 -10.02 0.30 6.58
CA LEU A 103 -10.23 1.69 6.14
C LEU A 103 -11.26 1.76 5.02
N GLN A 104 -11.24 0.79 4.11
CA GLN A 104 -12.25 0.66 3.06
C GLN A 104 -13.63 0.39 3.64
N ASP A 105 -13.77 -0.55 4.58
CA ASP A 105 -15.04 -0.88 5.23
C ASP A 105 -15.64 0.31 5.99
N SER A 106 -14.80 1.24 6.45
CA SER A 106 -15.22 2.45 7.16
C SER A 106 -15.80 3.54 6.23
N ILE A 107 -15.60 3.45 4.92
CA ILE A 107 -15.98 4.53 3.99
C ILE A 107 -17.46 4.90 3.98
N PRO A 108 -18.42 3.96 4.08
CA PRO A 108 -19.83 4.32 3.98
C PRO A 108 -20.23 5.28 5.12
N GLU A 109 -19.67 5.06 6.30
CA GLU A 109 -19.98 5.80 7.54
C GLU A 109 -19.34 7.20 7.60
N VAL A 110 -18.29 7.47 6.81
CA VAL A 110 -17.61 8.76 6.81
C VAL A 110 -18.31 9.75 5.88
N ALA A 111 -18.97 10.77 6.45
CA ALA A 111 -19.62 11.82 5.66
C ALA A 111 -18.57 12.71 4.95
N ALA A 112 -18.66 12.84 3.63
CA ALA A 112 -17.90 13.85 2.90
C ALA A 112 -18.53 15.23 3.16
N THR A 113 -17.69 16.21 3.47
CA THR A 113 -18.08 17.61 3.74
C THR A 113 -17.80 18.54 2.55
N SER A 114 -17.20 18.00 1.49
CA SER A 114 -16.78 18.71 0.29
C SER A 114 -16.90 17.84 -0.95
N LEU A 115 -16.93 18.46 -2.13
CA LEU A 115 -16.94 17.74 -3.40
C LEU A 115 -15.66 16.91 -3.62
N ILE A 116 -14.51 17.41 -3.14
CA ILE A 116 -13.25 16.65 -3.11
C ILE A 116 -13.37 15.42 -2.22
N GLY A 117 -14.03 15.53 -1.07
CA GLY A 117 -14.33 14.38 -0.21
C GLY A 117 -15.15 13.31 -0.94
N VAL A 118 -16.18 13.71 -1.70
CA VAL A 118 -16.97 12.78 -2.53
C VAL A 118 -16.11 12.11 -3.61
N ILE A 119 -15.28 12.88 -4.31
CA ILE A 119 -14.30 12.36 -5.28
C ILE A 119 -13.37 11.34 -4.61
N ALA A 120 -12.94 11.60 -3.37
CA ALA A 120 -12.08 10.69 -2.63
C ALA A 120 -12.77 9.34 -2.37
N LYS A 121 -14.04 9.34 -1.92
CA LYS A 121 -14.80 8.10 -1.72
C LYS A 121 -14.89 7.30 -3.02
N LEU A 122 -15.20 7.96 -4.14
CA LEU A 122 -15.33 7.32 -5.44
C LEU A 122 -13.99 6.78 -5.97
N GLU A 123 -12.89 7.50 -5.80
CA GLU A 123 -11.53 7.02 -6.14
C GLU A 123 -11.18 5.75 -5.35
N MET A 124 -11.52 5.71 -4.06
CA MET A 124 -11.29 4.51 -3.26
C MET A 124 -12.16 3.35 -3.72
N ILE A 125 -13.45 3.57 -4.00
CA ILE A 125 -14.35 2.53 -4.52
C ILE A 125 -13.83 1.97 -5.85
N VAL A 126 -13.50 2.84 -6.81
CA VAL A 126 -12.95 2.45 -8.12
C VAL A 126 -11.57 1.80 -7.97
N GLY A 127 -10.78 2.21 -6.97
CA GLY A 127 -9.44 1.67 -6.75
C GLY A 127 -9.45 0.32 -6.05
N ALA A 128 -10.34 0.10 -5.08
CA ALA A 128 -10.38 -1.07 -4.22
C ALA A 128 -10.74 -2.35 -4.97
N ASP A 129 -11.62 -2.26 -5.96
CA ASP A 129 -12.32 -3.41 -6.53
C ASP A 129 -11.92 -3.74 -7.98
N ARG A 130 -10.83 -3.18 -8.49
CA ARG A 130 -10.38 -3.43 -9.89
C ARG A 130 -10.03 -4.89 -10.18
N ASP A 131 -9.94 -5.72 -9.15
CA ASP A 131 -9.58 -7.14 -9.24
C ASP A 131 -10.80 -8.08 -9.06
N ILE A 132 -12.02 -7.54 -8.87
CA ILE A 132 -13.25 -8.35 -8.79
C ILE A 132 -13.88 -8.51 -10.19
N GLY A 133 -13.70 -9.68 -10.78
CA GLY A 133 -14.59 -10.22 -11.82
C GLY A 133 -14.59 -9.51 -13.18
N ASP A 134 -15.60 -9.81 -13.99
CA ASP A 134 -15.79 -9.15 -15.30
C ASP A 134 -16.00 -7.64 -15.06
N PRO A 135 -15.20 -6.75 -15.67
CA PRO A 135 -15.34 -5.30 -15.52
C PRO A 135 -16.71 -4.74 -15.96
N THR A 136 -17.61 -5.56 -16.52
CA THR A 136 -19.00 -5.22 -16.82
C THR A 136 -20.04 -5.64 -15.77
N ASP A 137 -19.68 -6.50 -14.80
CA ASP A 137 -20.61 -7.03 -13.77
C ASP A 137 -21.07 -5.95 -12.78
N PHE A 138 -20.28 -4.89 -12.63
CA PHE A 138 -20.58 -3.72 -11.81
C PHE A 138 -20.50 -2.47 -12.70
N PRO A 139 -21.22 -1.38 -12.41
CA PRO A 139 -21.20 -0.16 -13.21
C PRO A 139 -19.87 0.63 -13.14
N TRP A 140 -18.71 -0.04 -13.08
CA TRP A 140 -17.38 0.56 -13.09
C TRP A 140 -17.17 1.55 -14.23
N PRO A 141 -17.59 1.29 -15.49
CA PRO A 141 -17.44 2.26 -16.56
C PRO A 141 -18.21 3.56 -16.28
N HIS A 142 -19.42 3.45 -15.71
CA HIS A 142 -20.27 4.60 -15.39
C HIS A 142 -19.69 5.41 -14.22
N ILE A 143 -19.26 4.74 -13.14
CA ILE A 143 -18.63 5.39 -11.99
C ILE A 143 -17.32 6.08 -12.41
N THR A 144 -16.51 5.41 -13.23
CA THR A 144 -15.26 5.98 -13.75
C THR A 144 -15.51 7.20 -14.64
N SER A 145 -16.58 7.18 -15.46
CA SER A 145 -16.98 8.34 -16.25
C SER A 145 -17.39 9.52 -15.36
N ALA A 146 -18.31 9.28 -14.41
CA ALA A 146 -18.77 10.32 -13.49
C ALA A 146 -17.62 10.90 -12.65
N LEU A 147 -16.71 10.04 -12.18
CA LEU A 147 -15.52 10.46 -11.44
C LEU A 147 -14.60 11.35 -12.26
N ARG A 148 -14.40 11.04 -13.55
CA ARG A 148 -13.62 11.87 -14.47
C ARG A 148 -14.23 13.26 -14.63
N ASP A 149 -15.55 13.32 -14.82
CA ASP A 149 -16.27 14.59 -14.99
C ASP A 149 -16.22 15.43 -13.70
N LEU A 150 -16.42 14.79 -12.54
CA LEU A 150 -16.32 15.45 -11.24
C LEU A 150 -14.93 16.05 -11.00
N LYS A 151 -13.87 15.33 -11.36
CA LYS A 151 -12.48 15.83 -11.27
C LYS A 151 -12.22 17.01 -12.21
N ALA A 152 -12.78 16.97 -13.42
CA ALA A 152 -12.67 18.10 -14.35
C ALA A 152 -13.35 19.37 -13.81
N ILE A 153 -14.41 19.22 -13.02
CA ILE A 153 -15.17 20.35 -12.44
C ILE A 153 -14.55 20.85 -11.13
N ALA A 154 -14.18 19.93 -10.24
CA ALA A 154 -13.82 20.24 -8.85
C ALA A 154 -12.31 20.25 -8.59
N GLY A 155 -11.51 19.70 -9.51
CA GLY A 155 -10.09 19.42 -9.33
C GLY A 155 -9.82 17.97 -8.93
N ASP A 156 -8.55 17.58 -9.04
CA ASP A 156 -8.07 16.26 -8.64
C ASP A 156 -7.83 16.16 -7.13
N LEU A 157 -7.75 14.92 -6.64
CA LEU A 157 -7.28 14.67 -5.28
C LEU A 157 -5.83 15.17 -5.15
N PRO A 158 -5.47 15.77 -4.00
CA PRO A 158 -4.09 16.09 -3.73
C PRO A 158 -3.27 14.80 -3.82
N VAL A 159 -2.26 14.80 -4.68
CA VAL A 159 -1.32 13.68 -4.76
C VAL A 159 -0.59 13.62 -3.42
N GLY A 160 -0.96 12.64 -2.59
CA GLY A 160 -0.33 12.40 -1.31
C GLY A 160 1.14 12.05 -1.52
N ARG A 161 2.02 13.06 -1.56
CA ARG A 161 3.45 12.83 -1.51
C ARG A 161 3.77 12.40 -0.09
N TRP A 162 3.71 11.11 0.15
CA TRP A 162 4.13 10.57 1.42
C TRP A 162 5.64 10.73 1.56
N SER A 163 6.06 11.17 2.74
CA SER A 163 7.48 11.26 3.06
C SER A 163 8.07 9.84 3.13
N ARG A 164 9.34 9.71 2.76
CA ARG A 164 10.04 8.41 2.87
C ARG A 164 10.07 7.95 4.32
N GLU A 165 10.11 8.89 5.24
CA GLU A 165 10.09 8.68 6.68
C GLU A 165 8.78 8.03 7.12
N ARG A 166 7.62 8.55 6.66
CA ARG A 166 6.31 7.96 6.96
C ARG A 166 6.21 6.55 6.39
N THR A 167 6.56 6.37 5.12
CA THR A 167 6.57 5.04 4.49
C THR A 167 7.44 4.04 5.26
N ARG A 168 8.65 4.42 5.67
CA ARG A 168 9.54 3.55 6.45
C ARG A 168 8.98 3.23 7.83
N SER A 169 8.36 4.21 8.49
CA SER A 169 7.70 4.02 9.79
C SER A 169 6.56 3.02 9.69
N ASP A 170 5.70 3.16 8.68
CA ASP A 170 4.54 2.27 8.50
C ASP A 170 5.01 0.85 8.14
N VAL A 171 6.00 0.70 7.25
CA VAL A 171 6.63 -0.62 6.99
C VAL A 171 7.18 -1.23 8.27
N ALA A 172 7.92 -0.46 9.09
CA ALA A 172 8.51 -0.96 10.32
C ALA A 172 7.45 -1.41 11.33
N LYS A 173 6.34 -0.66 11.46
CA LYS A 173 5.20 -1.04 12.31
C LYS A 173 4.65 -2.41 11.92
N HIS A 174 4.34 -2.62 10.63
CA HIS A 174 3.80 -3.90 10.17
C HIS A 174 4.82 -5.04 10.31
N TRP A 175 6.10 -4.76 10.03
CA TRP A 175 7.18 -5.73 10.21
C TRP A 175 7.32 -6.17 11.67
N GLU A 176 7.26 -5.24 12.62
CA GLU A 176 7.34 -5.56 14.05
C GLU A 176 6.16 -6.43 14.51
N SER A 177 4.93 -6.08 14.08
CA SER A 177 3.74 -6.91 14.35
C SER A 177 3.87 -8.32 13.78
N ALA A 178 4.41 -8.45 12.57
CA ALA A 178 4.63 -9.75 11.92
C ALA A 178 5.69 -10.59 12.63
N VAL A 179 6.81 -10.00 13.06
CA VAL A 179 7.85 -10.70 13.83
C VAL A 179 7.28 -11.28 15.12
N LYS A 180 6.45 -10.50 15.83
CA LYS A 180 5.78 -10.95 17.06
C LYS A 180 4.83 -12.13 16.79
N LEU A 181 4.01 -12.02 15.74
CA LEU A 181 3.08 -13.09 15.38
C LEU A 181 3.80 -14.39 15.02
N VAL A 182 4.80 -14.32 14.15
CA VAL A 182 5.56 -15.51 13.72
C VAL A 182 6.27 -16.17 14.91
N ALA A 183 6.85 -15.39 15.81
CA ALA A 183 7.48 -15.94 17.02
C ALA A 183 6.47 -16.68 17.92
N ALA A 184 5.27 -16.11 18.12
CA ALA A 184 4.22 -16.75 18.92
C ALA A 184 3.75 -18.08 18.30
N LEU A 185 3.58 -18.13 16.98
CA LEU A 185 3.19 -19.36 16.27
C LEU A 185 4.29 -20.44 16.31
N GLU A 186 5.57 -20.05 16.25
CA GLU A 186 6.69 -20.97 16.42
C GLU A 186 6.70 -21.59 17.84
N GLU A 187 6.38 -20.82 18.87
CA GLU A 187 6.28 -21.28 20.26
C GLU A 187 5.09 -22.22 20.47
N GLU A 188 3.91 -21.88 19.94
CA GLU A 188 2.70 -22.73 20.00
C GLU A 188 2.92 -24.09 19.32
N GLY A 189 3.48 -24.10 18.11
CA GLY A 189 3.77 -25.35 17.40
C GLY A 189 4.81 -26.22 18.12
N ALA A 190 5.77 -25.62 18.83
CA ALA A 190 6.75 -26.36 19.63
C ALA A 190 6.13 -26.97 20.90
N ALA A 191 5.11 -26.33 21.48
CA ALA A 191 4.37 -26.85 22.63
C ALA A 191 3.48 -28.04 22.23
N GLU A 192 2.74 -27.93 21.13
CA GLU A 192 1.90 -29.02 20.61
C GLU A 192 2.73 -30.28 20.27
N HIS A 193 3.89 -30.11 19.62
CA HIS A 193 4.76 -31.24 19.29
C HIS A 193 5.37 -31.93 20.52
N ARG A 194 5.49 -31.21 21.64
CA ARG A 194 6.00 -31.76 22.91
C ARG A 194 4.94 -32.59 23.62
N ASP A 195 3.67 -32.17 23.57
CA ASP A 195 2.57 -32.89 24.20
C ASP A 195 2.28 -34.21 23.46
N ASP A 196 2.34 -34.23 22.13
CA ASP A 196 2.19 -35.47 21.32
C ASP A 196 3.25 -36.54 21.63
N LEU A 197 4.47 -36.13 22.00
CA LEU A 197 5.56 -37.04 22.38
C LEU A 197 5.44 -37.57 23.82
N THR A 198 4.49 -37.07 24.62
CA THR A 198 4.26 -37.51 26.00
C THR A 198 3.07 -38.47 26.16
N VAL A 199 2.37 -38.80 25.06
CA VAL A 199 1.17 -39.66 25.06
C VAL A 199 1.47 -41.13 24.71
N PHE A 200 2.75 -41.54 24.61
CA PHE A 200 3.16 -42.94 24.36
C PHE A 200 3.88 -43.59 25.53
#